data_AF-A0A5N6XJM8-F1
#
_entry.id   AF-A0A5N6XJM8-F1
#
_cell.length_a   1.000
_cell.length_b   1.000
_cell.length_c   1.000
_cell.angle_alpha   90.00
_cell.angle_beta   90.00
_cell.angle_gamma   90.00
#
_symmetry.space_group_name_H-M   'P 1'
#
loop_
_entity.id
_entity.type
_entity.pdbx_description
1 polymer ?
#
loop_
_entity_poly.entity_id
_entity_poly.type
_entity_poly.pdbx_seq_one_letter_code
_entity_poly.pdbx_strand_id
1 'polypeptide(L)'
;MSLGLLNTVLALKCDEELIHYLTHVKNFWATLVNYDRTRMALIDLHTVDTLQLYAPRASKVDRKTVKGKILGGEVFSNFSRSEHAGIWEKIRTHEMCDGIIPSLHTFFRDISYLELCANAVKQLVVLNKQQLTVRSALVHSFRSRRSNGSCLIQTSETSFRRQPGSRDERISSGYHQIWMYAMRHYPDMAKDLQRGPKANPTRAKAQATADESVIHRMATLAKQLGFRTPPIRAILRQSPDY
;
A
#
# COMPACT_ATOMS: atom_id res chain seq x y z
N MET A 1 7.04 20.28 -0.81
CA MET A 1 6.06 19.59 0.07
C MET A 1 4.65 19.97 -0.36
N SER A 2 3.76 19.00 -0.60
CA SER A 2 2.37 19.28 -0.98
C SER A 2 1.48 19.19 0.25
N LEU A 3 1.25 20.33 0.93
CA LEU A 3 0.26 20.42 2.01
C LEU A 3 -1.16 20.05 1.52
N GLY A 4 -1.44 20.24 0.23
CA GLY A 4 -2.74 19.91 -0.36
C GLY A 4 -3.12 18.43 -0.27
N LEU A 5 -2.13 17.53 -0.30
CA LEU A 5 -2.35 16.08 -0.16
C LEU A 5 -2.66 15.67 1.29
N LEU A 6 -2.41 16.53 2.29
CA LEU A 6 -2.65 16.18 3.69
C LEU A 6 -4.15 15.99 3.98
N ASN A 7 -5.00 16.80 3.35
CA ASN A 7 -6.45 16.63 3.44
C ASN A 7 -6.90 15.28 2.87
N THR A 8 -6.33 14.88 1.73
CA THR A 8 -6.54 13.56 1.14
C THR A 8 -6.12 12.46 2.10
N VAL A 9 -4.91 12.55 2.66
CA VAL A 9 -4.37 11.58 3.64
C VAL A 9 -5.34 11.37 4.80
N LEU A 10 -5.87 12.44 5.39
CA LEU A 10 -6.80 12.38 6.52
C LEU A 10 -8.21 11.88 6.14
N ALA A 11 -8.61 12.08 4.88
CA ALA A 11 -9.87 11.59 4.33
C ALA A 11 -9.80 10.09 3.95
N LEU A 12 -8.61 9.50 3.81
CA LEU A 12 -8.46 8.10 3.41
C LEU A 12 -8.99 7.11 4.43
N LYS A 13 -8.95 7.41 5.73
CA LYS A 13 -9.36 6.46 6.77
C LYS A 13 -8.58 5.13 6.69
N CYS A 14 -7.32 5.21 6.28
CA CYS A 14 -6.36 4.11 6.17
C CYS A 14 -5.18 4.38 7.12
N ASP A 15 -5.49 4.77 8.35
CA ASP A 15 -4.52 5.31 9.30
C ASP A 15 -3.41 4.30 9.60
N GLU A 16 -3.75 3.01 9.68
CA GLU A 16 -2.78 1.94 9.93
C GLU A 16 -1.75 1.79 8.80
N GLU A 17 -2.18 1.88 7.55
CA GLU A 17 -1.29 1.81 6.38
C GLU A 17 -0.41 3.06 6.26
N LEU A 18 -0.99 4.24 6.53
CA LEU A 18 -0.26 5.51 6.50
C LEU A 18 0.82 5.57 7.59
N ILE A 19 0.47 5.17 8.82
CA ILE A 19 1.41 5.08 9.94
C ILE A 19 2.50 4.05 9.64
N HIS A 20 2.14 2.91 9.04
CA HIS A 20 3.11 1.90 8.65
C HIS A 20 4.14 2.45 7.65
N TYR A 21 3.70 3.16 6.61
CA TYR A 21 4.60 3.78 5.64
C TYR A 21 5.52 4.82 6.29
N LEU A 22 4.97 5.74 7.09
CA LEU A 22 5.76 6.77 7.77
C LEU A 22 6.78 6.16 8.75
N THR A 23 6.40 5.07 9.41
CA THR A 23 7.29 4.29 10.27
C THR A 23 8.41 3.65 9.46
N HIS A 24 8.11 3.11 8.27
CA HIS A 24 9.12 2.58 7.36
C HIS A 24 10.10 3.66 6.89
N VAL A 25 9.63 4.85 6.49
CA VAL A 25 10.49 5.99 6.14
C VAL A 25 11.44 6.31 7.30
N LYS A 26 10.90 6.48 8.51
CA LYS A 26 11.71 6.78 9.70
C LYS A 26 12.74 5.68 9.98
N ASN A 27 12.31 4.42 9.99
CA ASN A 27 13.16 3.28 10.36
C ASN A 27 14.26 3.04 9.33
N PHE A 28 14.00 3.27 8.05
CA PHE A 28 15.02 3.20 6.99
C PHE A 28 16.17 4.15 7.31
N TRP A 29 15.89 5.45 7.47
CA TRP A 29 16.92 6.46 7.70
C TRP A 29 17.59 6.31 9.07
N ALA A 30 16.83 5.96 10.11
CA ALA A 30 17.38 5.71 11.45
C ALA A 30 18.36 4.53 11.45
N THR A 31 18.05 3.45 10.73
CA THR A 31 18.91 2.27 10.62
C THR A 31 20.30 2.64 10.09
N LEU A 32 20.38 3.51 9.08
CA LEU A 32 21.65 3.93 8.48
C LEU A 32 22.64 4.50 9.50
N VAL A 33 22.12 5.11 10.56
CA VAL A 33 22.90 5.75 11.63
C VAL A 33 22.67 5.11 13.00
N ASN A 34 22.27 3.83 13.05
CA ASN A 34 22.07 3.08 14.30
C ASN A 34 21.09 3.73 15.29
N TYR A 35 20.05 4.39 14.78
CA TYR A 35 19.03 5.07 15.58
C TYR A 35 19.59 6.20 16.48
N ASP A 36 20.80 6.68 16.22
CA ASP A 36 21.38 7.83 16.92
C ASP A 36 20.71 9.11 16.44
N ARG A 37 19.99 9.79 17.35
CA ARG A 37 19.25 11.02 17.07
C ARG A 37 20.14 12.17 16.61
N THR A 38 21.35 12.27 17.17
CA THR A 38 22.29 13.34 16.79
C THR A 38 22.78 13.13 15.37
N ARG A 39 23.07 11.87 15.01
CA ARG A 39 23.47 11.50 13.66
C ARG A 39 22.33 11.62 12.66
N MET A 40 21.10 11.28 13.04
CA MET A 40 19.94 11.48 12.18
C MET A 40 19.76 12.95 11.78
N ALA A 41 20.05 13.89 12.67
CA ALA A 41 19.97 15.32 12.39
C ALA A 41 21.02 15.81 11.36
N LEU A 42 22.07 15.02 11.12
CA LEU A 42 23.10 15.32 10.11
C LEU A 42 22.69 14.92 8.69
N ILE A 43 21.63 14.12 8.54
CA ILE A 43 21.10 13.72 7.23
C ILE A 43 20.35 14.91 6.63
N ASP A 44 20.94 15.54 5.63
CA ASP A 44 20.38 16.73 4.99
C ASP A 44 19.33 16.39 3.91
N LEU A 45 18.59 17.41 3.50
CA LEU A 45 17.58 17.29 2.46
C LEU A 45 18.20 16.84 1.12
N HIS A 46 19.39 17.33 0.79
CA HIS A 46 20.09 16.98 -0.44
C HIS A 46 20.36 15.46 -0.53
N THR A 47 20.78 14.85 0.57
CA THR A 47 20.99 13.40 0.69
C THR A 47 19.70 12.63 0.40
N VAL A 48 18.60 13.03 1.03
CA VAL A 48 17.30 12.37 0.85
C VAL A 48 16.82 12.52 -0.59
N ASP A 49 16.84 13.73 -1.14
CA ASP A 49 16.35 14.01 -2.49
C ASP A 49 17.17 13.32 -3.58
N THR A 50 18.48 13.17 -3.35
CA THR A 50 19.39 12.52 -4.29
C THR A 50 19.27 11.00 -4.24
N LEU A 51 18.95 10.42 -3.08
CA LEU A 51 18.90 8.96 -2.90
C LEU A 51 17.49 8.35 -3.04
N GLN A 52 16.42 9.11 -2.80
CA GLN A 52 15.06 8.61 -2.94
C GLN A 52 14.81 8.01 -4.34
N LEU A 53 13.84 7.08 -4.42
CA LEU A 53 13.44 6.38 -5.65
C LEU A 53 14.42 5.33 -6.20
N TYR A 54 15.68 5.29 -5.75
CA TYR A 54 16.57 4.19 -6.08
C TYR A 54 16.23 2.92 -5.30
N ALA A 55 16.44 1.75 -5.90
CA ALA A 55 16.30 0.44 -5.26
C ALA A 55 17.62 -0.36 -5.28
N PRO A 56 18.63 -0.01 -4.46
CA PRO A 56 19.98 -0.58 -4.54
C PRO A 56 20.06 -2.09 -4.34
N ARG A 57 19.12 -2.68 -3.59
CA ARG A 57 19.08 -4.11 -3.36
C ARG A 57 18.52 -4.87 -4.56
N ALA A 58 17.53 -4.31 -5.26
CA ALA A 58 16.88 -4.93 -6.42
C ALA A 58 17.57 -4.63 -7.76
N SER A 59 18.07 -3.41 -7.98
CA SER A 59 18.66 -2.95 -9.24
C SER A 59 20.18 -2.83 -9.15
N LYS A 60 20.91 -3.51 -10.06
CA LYS A 60 22.39 -3.39 -10.15
C LYS A 60 22.84 -1.99 -10.56
N VAL A 61 22.04 -1.30 -11.38
CA VAL A 61 22.31 0.07 -11.84
C VAL A 61 22.22 1.02 -10.65
N ASP A 62 21.09 0.98 -9.94
CA ASP A 62 20.84 1.80 -8.76
C ASP A 62 21.88 1.54 -7.68
N ARG A 63 22.27 0.27 -7.50
CA ARG A 63 23.34 -0.11 -6.56
C ARG A 63 24.65 0.58 -6.88
N LYS A 64 25.07 0.59 -8.15
CA LYS A 64 26.31 1.24 -8.57
C LYS A 64 26.22 2.75 -8.38
N THR A 65 25.08 3.34 -8.77
CA THR A 65 24.83 4.77 -8.63
C THR A 65 24.88 5.19 -7.16
N VAL A 66 24.06 4.60 -6.30
CA VAL A 66 23.98 4.94 -4.86
C VAL A 66 25.33 4.69 -4.17
N LYS A 67 26.04 3.60 -4.48
CA LYS A 67 27.39 3.37 -3.95
C LYS A 67 28.34 4.51 -4.31
N GLY A 68 28.35 4.92 -5.58
CA GLY A 68 29.20 6.01 -6.06
C GLY A 68 28.92 7.32 -5.35
N LYS A 69 27.63 7.66 -5.20
CA LYS A 69 27.19 8.88 -4.51
C LYS A 69 27.62 8.92 -3.05
N ILE A 70 27.44 7.81 -2.33
CA ILE A 70 27.78 7.71 -0.91
C ILE A 70 29.29 7.70 -0.69
N LEU A 71 30.02 6.79 -1.35
CA LEU A 71 31.46 6.66 -1.14
C LEU A 71 32.28 7.81 -1.73
N GLY A 72 31.71 8.52 -2.71
CA GLY A 72 32.26 9.75 -3.27
C GLY A 72 31.98 11.00 -2.44
N GLY A 73 31.16 10.90 -1.38
CA GLY A 73 30.81 12.01 -0.50
C GLY A 73 29.86 13.05 -1.12
N GLU A 74 29.19 12.72 -2.22
CA GLU A 74 28.14 13.58 -2.82
C GLU A 74 26.95 13.72 -1.85
N VAL A 75 26.62 12.63 -1.16
CA VAL A 75 25.56 12.55 -0.15
C VAL A 75 26.15 12.19 1.21
N PHE A 76 25.42 12.45 2.30
CA PHE A 76 25.93 12.37 3.66
C PHE A 76 27.15 13.29 3.90
N SER A 77 27.08 14.52 3.38
CA SER A 77 28.14 15.55 3.45
C SER A 77 28.66 15.81 4.87
N ASN A 78 27.79 15.71 5.87
CA ASN A 78 28.08 15.92 7.29
C ASN A 78 28.70 14.68 8.00
N PHE A 79 29.03 13.63 7.26
CA PHE A 79 29.62 12.40 7.78
C PHE A 79 31.04 12.21 7.25
N SER A 80 31.87 11.53 8.04
CA SER A 80 33.23 11.19 7.64
C SER A 80 33.27 10.06 6.61
N ARG A 81 34.41 9.94 5.91
CA ARG A 81 34.62 8.90 4.88
C ARG A 81 34.50 7.47 5.43
N SER A 82 34.90 7.23 6.69
CA SER A 82 34.74 5.93 7.35
C SER A 82 33.27 5.62 7.62
N GLU A 83 32.46 6.62 7.95
CA GLU A 83 31.02 6.48 8.19
C GLU A 83 30.26 6.23 6.90
N HIS A 84 30.67 6.83 5.78
CA HIS A 84 30.09 6.56 4.46
C HIS A 84 30.15 5.07 4.10
N ALA A 85 31.28 4.40 4.40
CA ALA A 85 31.43 2.97 4.17
C ALA A 85 30.45 2.15 5.02
N GLY A 86 30.27 2.52 6.30
CA GLY A 86 29.32 1.88 7.19
C GLY A 86 27.86 2.09 6.76
N ILE A 87 27.50 3.30 6.32
CA ILE A 87 26.17 3.62 5.80
C ILE A 87 25.88 2.80 4.54
N TRP A 88 26.82 2.76 3.60
CA TRP A 88 26.69 1.97 2.38
C TRP A 88 26.48 0.49 2.68
N GLU A 89 27.23 -0.06 3.63
CA GLU A 89 27.11 -1.48 3.98
C GLU A 89 25.74 -1.82 4.57
N LYS A 90 25.15 -0.91 5.36
CA LYS A 90 23.79 -1.08 5.89
C LYS A 90 22.74 -1.06 4.78
N ILE A 91 22.82 -0.13 3.83
CA ILE A 91 21.91 -0.09 2.66
C ILE A 91 21.94 -1.42 1.91
N ARG A 92 23.12 -2.04 1.80
CA ARG A 92 23.32 -3.28 1.05
C ARG A 92 22.80 -4.52 1.78
N THR A 93 22.90 -4.56 3.10
CA THR A 93 22.71 -5.79 3.89
C THR A 93 21.47 -5.78 4.77
N HIS A 94 21.07 -4.63 5.29
CA HIS A 94 20.05 -4.54 6.32
C HIS A 94 18.65 -4.69 5.73
N GLU A 95 17.81 -5.55 6.32
CA GLU A 95 16.46 -5.87 5.85
C GLU A 95 15.56 -4.63 5.72
N MET A 96 15.65 -3.68 6.65
CA MET A 96 14.94 -2.39 6.56
C MET A 96 15.25 -1.56 5.31
N CYS A 97 16.34 -1.87 4.59
CA CYS A 97 16.73 -1.22 3.36
C CYS A 97 16.32 -2.00 2.10
N ASP A 98 15.42 -2.98 2.24
CA ASP A 98 14.82 -3.66 1.10
C ASP A 98 13.79 -2.78 0.38
N GLY A 99 13.78 -2.86 -0.94
CA GLY A 99 12.96 -2.01 -1.80
C GLY A 99 13.58 -0.66 -2.19
N ILE A 100 12.71 0.31 -2.46
CA ILE A 100 13.05 1.67 -2.86
C ILE A 100 13.44 2.49 -1.62
N ILE A 101 14.45 3.34 -1.74
CA ILE A 101 14.83 4.30 -0.69
C ILE A 101 13.63 5.24 -0.43
N PRO A 102 13.00 5.16 0.75
CA PRO A 102 11.73 5.83 1.02
C PRO A 102 11.97 7.28 1.48
N SER A 103 11.02 8.16 1.19
CA SER A 103 11.01 9.54 1.66
C SER A 103 9.58 10.04 1.85
N LEU A 104 9.42 11.26 2.37
CA LEU A 104 8.11 11.90 2.36
C LEU A 104 7.59 12.17 0.94
N HIS A 105 8.49 12.38 -0.04
CA HIS A 105 8.10 12.50 -1.44
C HIS A 105 7.47 11.19 -1.94
N THR A 106 8.13 10.05 -1.71
CA THR A 106 7.60 8.74 -2.16
C THR A 106 6.28 8.43 -1.45
N PHE A 107 6.18 8.73 -0.15
CA PHE A 107 4.95 8.62 0.61
C PHE A 107 3.78 9.36 -0.05
N PHE A 108 3.94 10.66 -0.34
CA PHE A 108 2.86 11.44 -0.95
C PHE A 108 2.50 10.96 -2.36
N ARG A 109 3.48 10.50 -3.14
CA ARG A 109 3.23 9.92 -4.47
C ARG A 109 2.46 8.61 -4.40
N ASP A 110 2.85 7.72 -3.49
CA ASP A 110 2.23 6.42 -3.31
C ASP A 110 0.83 6.53 -2.70
N ILE A 111 0.58 7.58 -1.89
CA ILE A 111 -0.76 7.88 -1.37
C ILE A 111 -1.75 8.19 -2.49
N SER A 112 -1.35 8.93 -3.53
CA SER A 112 -2.25 9.20 -4.65
C SER A 112 -2.70 7.90 -5.34
N TYR A 113 -1.83 6.90 -5.38
CA TYR A 113 -2.18 5.57 -5.88
C TYR A 113 -3.04 4.78 -4.87
N LEU A 114 -2.64 4.81 -3.59
CA LEU A 114 -3.37 4.16 -2.50
C LEU A 114 -4.81 4.69 -2.41
N GLU A 115 -5.03 5.97 -2.67
CA GLU A 115 -6.35 6.60 -2.67
C GLU A 115 -7.32 5.93 -3.64
N LEU A 116 -6.86 5.62 -4.87
CA LEU A 116 -7.67 4.94 -5.87
C LEU A 116 -8.11 3.56 -5.37
N CYS A 117 -7.16 2.83 -4.78
CA CYS A 117 -7.40 1.51 -4.21
C CYS A 117 -8.33 1.59 -2.99
N ALA A 118 -8.08 2.54 -2.09
CA ALA A 118 -8.82 2.74 -0.86
C ALA A 118 -10.28 3.08 -1.14
N ASN A 119 -10.54 3.92 -2.14
CA ASN A 119 -11.91 4.26 -2.55
C ASN A 119 -12.69 3.04 -3.01
N ALA A 120 -12.05 2.09 -3.70
CA ALA A 120 -12.68 0.81 -4.03
C ALA A 120 -12.94 -0.05 -2.79
N VAL A 121 -11.95 -0.23 -1.91
CA VAL A 121 -12.07 -1.04 -0.69
C VAL A 121 -13.13 -0.46 0.27
N LYS A 122 -13.26 0.88 0.34
CA LYS A 122 -14.28 1.57 1.13
C LYS A 122 -15.70 1.17 0.75
N GLN A 123 -15.96 0.82 -0.51
CA GLN A 123 -17.29 0.35 -0.95
C GLN A 123 -17.70 -0.96 -0.26
N LEU A 124 -16.75 -1.71 0.31
CA LEU A 124 -17.01 -2.95 1.02
C LEU A 124 -17.32 -2.74 2.51
N VAL A 125 -17.14 -1.55 3.07
CA VAL A 125 -17.25 -1.31 4.51
C VAL A 125 -18.20 -0.17 4.86
N VAL A 126 -18.67 -0.18 6.11
CA VAL A 126 -19.38 0.95 6.70
C VAL A 126 -18.47 1.52 7.79
N LEU A 127 -18.03 2.75 7.61
CA LEU A 127 -17.29 3.47 8.64
C LEU A 127 -18.28 4.10 9.62
N ASN A 128 -18.02 3.97 10.92
CA ASN A 128 -18.85 4.49 11.99
C ASN A 128 -17.98 4.94 13.17
N LYS A 129 -18.59 5.44 14.25
CA LYS A 129 -17.86 5.96 15.41
C LYS A 129 -16.96 4.91 16.08
N GLN A 130 -17.28 3.62 15.97
CA GLN A 130 -16.50 2.52 16.52
C GLN A 130 -15.46 1.95 15.54
N GLN A 131 -15.68 2.12 14.23
CA GLN A 131 -14.85 1.62 13.13
C GLN A 131 -14.48 2.79 12.22
N LEU A 132 -13.51 3.57 12.67
CA LEU A 132 -13.10 4.82 12.01
C LEU A 132 -12.24 4.55 10.76
N THR A 133 -11.59 3.39 10.67
CA THR A 133 -10.65 3.02 9.60
C THR A 133 -11.16 1.85 8.76
N VAL A 134 -10.70 1.77 7.51
CA VAL A 134 -11.00 0.65 6.59
C VAL A 134 -10.56 -0.67 7.21
N ARG A 135 -9.37 -0.70 7.82
CA ARG A 135 -8.83 -1.89 8.48
C ARG A 135 -9.69 -2.31 9.66
N SER A 136 -10.00 -1.41 10.59
CA SER A 136 -10.84 -1.73 11.76
C SER A 136 -12.23 -2.23 11.35
N ALA A 137 -12.85 -1.62 10.34
CA ALA A 137 -14.14 -2.06 9.80
C ALA A 137 -14.08 -3.46 9.18
N LEU A 138 -13.07 -3.75 8.34
CA LEU A 138 -12.90 -5.08 7.74
C LEU A 138 -12.59 -6.14 8.81
N VAL A 139 -11.63 -5.90 9.70
CA VAL A 139 -11.25 -6.84 10.77
C VAL A 139 -12.45 -7.18 11.64
N HIS A 140 -13.26 -6.18 12.03
CA HIS A 140 -14.47 -6.41 12.82
C HIS A 140 -15.53 -7.21 12.06
N SER A 141 -15.61 -7.03 10.74
CA SER A 141 -16.54 -7.77 9.87
C SER A 141 -16.17 -9.24 9.67
N PHE A 142 -14.98 -9.66 10.07
CA PHE A 142 -14.49 -11.02 9.84
C PHE A 142 -15.27 -12.04 10.67
N ARG A 143 -15.88 -13.00 9.97
CA ARG A 143 -16.58 -14.14 10.57
C ARG A 143 -15.89 -15.43 10.13
N SER A 144 -15.24 -16.11 11.07
CA SER A 144 -14.70 -17.44 10.79
C SER A 144 -15.85 -18.39 10.48
N ARG A 145 -15.85 -18.98 9.28
CA ARG A 145 -16.60 -20.23 9.07
C ARG A 145 -16.08 -21.27 10.06
N ARG A 146 -17.00 -21.99 10.72
CA ARG A 146 -16.66 -23.13 11.58
C ARG A 146 -15.87 -24.14 10.74
N SER A 147 -14.78 -24.68 11.32
CA SER A 147 -13.83 -25.68 10.78
C SER A 147 -13.13 -25.29 9.46
N ASN A 148 -11.87 -24.86 9.44
CA ASN A 148 -10.74 -25.80 9.26
C ASN A 148 -9.35 -25.18 9.54
N GLY A 149 -9.23 -24.19 10.44
CA GLY A 149 -7.92 -23.64 10.83
C GLY A 149 -7.00 -23.23 9.66
N SER A 150 -7.59 -22.91 8.49
CA SER A 150 -6.85 -22.74 7.24
C SER A 150 -7.12 -21.35 6.63
N CYS A 151 -6.06 -20.65 6.26
CA CYS A 151 -6.05 -19.50 5.36
C CYS A 151 -6.44 -19.93 3.95
N LEU A 152 -7.32 -19.15 3.32
CA LEU A 152 -7.60 -19.26 1.90
C LEU A 152 -6.75 -18.21 1.17
N ILE A 153 -5.87 -18.66 0.28
CA ILE A 153 -4.96 -17.82 -0.48
C ILE A 153 -5.30 -17.95 -1.96
N GLN A 154 -5.64 -16.85 -2.61
CA GLN A 154 -5.87 -16.75 -4.04
C GLN A 154 -4.53 -16.94 -4.76
N THR A 155 -4.46 -17.93 -5.65
CA THR A 155 -3.25 -18.25 -6.43
C THR A 155 -3.36 -17.85 -7.90
N SER A 156 -4.59 -17.71 -8.41
CA SER A 156 -4.89 -17.15 -9.73
C SER A 156 -6.21 -16.38 -9.67
N GLU A 157 -6.69 -15.84 -10.78
CA GLU A 157 -7.98 -15.14 -10.82
C GLU A 157 -9.15 -16.02 -10.34
N THR A 158 -9.08 -17.34 -10.58
CA THR A 158 -10.17 -18.28 -10.30
C THR A 158 -9.83 -19.35 -9.26
N SER A 159 -8.54 -19.55 -8.94
CA SER A 159 -8.10 -20.63 -8.06
C SER A 159 -7.64 -20.17 -6.67
N PHE A 160 -7.86 -21.03 -5.68
CA PHE A 160 -7.47 -20.81 -4.30
C PHE A 160 -6.76 -22.02 -3.71
N ARG A 161 -5.77 -21.76 -2.86
CA ARG A 161 -5.07 -22.76 -2.05
C ARG A 161 -5.46 -22.58 -0.58
N ARG A 162 -5.64 -23.70 0.13
CA ARG A 162 -5.78 -23.69 1.59
C ARG A 162 -4.44 -23.95 2.25
N GLN A 163 -4.12 -23.19 3.27
CA GLN A 163 -2.90 -23.34 4.07
C GLN A 163 -3.25 -23.25 5.55
N PRO A 164 -2.69 -24.08 6.44
CA PRO A 164 -2.89 -23.93 7.88
C PRO A 164 -2.53 -22.51 8.36
N GLY A 165 -3.30 -21.98 9.29
CA GLY A 165 -3.05 -20.66 9.85
C GLY A 165 -4.02 -20.27 10.96
N SER A 166 -3.50 -19.50 11.90
CA SER A 166 -4.24 -18.89 13.01
C SER A 166 -5.35 -17.96 12.52
N ARG A 167 -6.25 -17.57 13.42
CA ARG A 167 -7.31 -16.61 13.10
C ARG A 167 -6.74 -15.27 12.61
N ASP A 168 -5.64 -14.82 13.18
CA ASP A 168 -5.05 -13.51 12.85
C ASP A 168 -4.35 -13.55 11.49
N GLU A 169 -3.66 -14.65 11.17
CA GLU A 169 -3.09 -14.87 9.83
C GLU A 169 -4.17 -14.92 8.75
N ARG A 170 -5.33 -15.49 9.06
CA ARG A 170 -6.48 -15.53 8.14
C ARG A 170 -7.04 -14.13 7.88
N ILE A 171 -7.18 -13.33 8.93
CA ILE A 171 -7.62 -11.94 8.82
C ILE A 171 -6.60 -11.13 8.01
N SER A 172 -5.33 -11.20 8.38
CA SER A 172 -4.24 -10.47 7.73
C SER A 172 -4.10 -10.85 6.26
N SER A 173 -4.06 -12.15 5.95
CA SER A 173 -3.96 -12.65 4.57
C SER A 173 -5.19 -12.28 3.75
N GLY A 174 -6.39 -12.36 4.33
CA GLY A 174 -7.62 -11.96 3.66
C GLY A 174 -7.66 -10.46 3.38
N TYR A 175 -7.21 -9.65 4.34
CA TYR A 175 -7.11 -8.20 4.21
C TYR A 175 -6.15 -7.81 3.08
N HIS A 176 -4.95 -8.39 3.06
CA HIS A 176 -3.97 -8.13 2.01
C HIS A 176 -4.48 -8.57 0.63
N GLN A 177 -5.21 -9.69 0.53
CA GLN A 177 -5.78 -10.13 -0.75
C GLN A 177 -6.82 -9.17 -1.31
N ILE A 178 -7.65 -8.55 -0.45
CA ILE A 178 -8.59 -7.51 -0.89
C ILE A 178 -7.83 -6.30 -1.45
N TRP A 179 -6.78 -5.85 -0.76
CA TRP A 179 -5.95 -4.75 -1.25
C TRP A 179 -5.20 -5.09 -2.53
N MET A 180 -4.63 -6.30 -2.65
CA MET A 180 -3.98 -6.75 -3.88
C MET A 180 -4.96 -6.82 -5.05
N TYR A 181 -6.21 -7.22 -4.81
CA TYR A 181 -7.26 -7.18 -5.83
C TYR A 181 -7.55 -5.74 -6.26
N ALA A 182 -7.72 -4.81 -5.31
CA ALA A 182 -7.93 -3.39 -5.60
C ALA A 182 -6.76 -2.79 -6.39
N MET A 183 -5.51 -3.10 -6.01
CA MET A 183 -4.31 -2.67 -6.73
C MET A 183 -4.22 -3.24 -8.14
N ARG A 184 -4.67 -4.48 -8.37
CA ARG A 184 -4.66 -5.09 -9.70
C ARG A 184 -5.67 -4.46 -10.64
N HIS A 185 -6.83 -4.08 -10.12
CA HIS A 185 -7.99 -3.64 -10.90
C HIS A 185 -8.32 -2.14 -10.72
N TYR A 186 -7.43 -1.36 -10.10
CA TYR A 186 -7.65 0.06 -9.84
C TYR A 186 -8.05 0.88 -11.09
N PRO A 187 -7.57 0.61 -12.32
CA PRO A 187 -7.96 1.40 -13.49
C PRO A 187 -9.44 1.23 -13.83
N ASP A 188 -10.00 0.05 -13.53
CA ASP A 188 -11.39 -0.31 -13.83
C ASP A 188 -12.35 0.05 -12.68
N MET A 189 -11.83 0.31 -11.47
CA MET A 189 -12.60 0.65 -10.27
C MET A 189 -12.72 2.16 -10.02
N ALA A 190 -11.86 2.97 -10.64
CA ALA A 190 -11.84 4.40 -10.45
C ALA A 190 -12.97 5.05 -11.27
N LYS A 191 -14.19 5.03 -10.71
CA LYS A 191 -15.43 5.55 -11.33
C LYS A 191 -15.31 6.98 -11.92
N ASP A 192 -14.39 7.81 -11.41
CA ASP A 192 -14.49 9.27 -11.58
C ASP A 192 -13.23 10.02 -12.08
N LEU A 193 -12.07 9.40 -12.29
CA LEU A 193 -10.88 10.16 -12.72
C LEU A 193 -10.76 10.39 -14.24
N GLN A 194 -11.58 9.73 -15.05
CA GLN A 194 -11.63 9.93 -16.50
C GLN A 194 -12.84 10.75 -16.96
N ARG A 195 -13.51 11.48 -16.06
CA ARG A 195 -14.57 12.41 -16.41
C ARG A 195 -13.99 13.75 -16.90
N GLY A 196 -13.18 13.68 -17.95
CA GLY A 196 -12.96 14.86 -18.78
C GLY A 196 -14.30 15.32 -19.40
N PRO A 197 -14.51 16.60 -19.71
CA PRO A 197 -15.82 17.15 -20.13
C PRO A 197 -16.40 16.60 -21.45
N LYS A 198 -15.81 15.56 -22.04
CA LYS A 198 -16.14 15.03 -23.39
C LYS A 198 -16.12 13.51 -23.48
N ALA A 199 -16.60 12.79 -22.46
CA ALA A 199 -16.79 11.34 -22.59
C ALA A 199 -18.13 11.04 -23.28
N ASN A 200 -18.09 10.41 -24.46
CA ASN A 200 -19.26 10.00 -25.23
C ASN A 200 -20.19 9.07 -24.39
N PRO A 201 -21.53 9.30 -24.41
CA PRO A 201 -22.48 8.59 -23.54
C PRO A 201 -22.52 7.06 -23.76
N THR A 202 -22.17 6.59 -24.97
CA THR A 202 -22.12 5.16 -25.30
C THR A 202 -20.91 4.46 -24.68
N ARG A 203 -19.77 5.16 -24.57
CA ARG A 203 -18.54 4.64 -23.93
C ARG A 203 -18.67 4.62 -22.41
N ALA A 204 -19.37 5.61 -21.85
CA ALA A 204 -19.69 5.68 -20.42
C ALA A 204 -20.55 4.49 -19.94
N LYS A 205 -21.50 4.00 -20.75
CA LYS A 205 -22.32 2.82 -20.39
C LYS A 205 -21.53 1.50 -20.40
N ALA A 206 -20.61 1.32 -21.34
CA ALA A 206 -19.73 0.14 -21.39
C ALA A 206 -18.66 0.14 -20.29
N GLN A 207 -18.15 1.32 -19.91
CA GLN A 207 -17.24 1.46 -18.78
C GLN A 207 -17.94 1.24 -17.42
N ALA A 208 -19.18 1.74 -17.27
CA ALA A 208 -19.95 1.58 -16.04
C ALA A 208 -20.32 0.12 -15.73
N THR A 209 -20.62 -0.68 -16.78
CA THR A 209 -20.91 -2.12 -16.65
C THR A 209 -19.66 -2.94 -16.31
N ALA A 210 -18.49 -2.58 -16.88
CA ALA A 210 -17.21 -3.21 -16.53
C ALA A 210 -16.84 -2.99 -15.05
N ASP A 211 -17.05 -1.78 -14.54
CA ASP A 211 -16.75 -1.34 -13.16
C ASP A 211 -17.61 -2.06 -12.10
N GLU A 212 -18.91 -2.23 -12.35
CA GLU A 212 -19.81 -3.00 -11.45
C GLU A 212 -19.42 -4.47 -11.34
N SER A 213 -19.01 -5.10 -12.45
CA SER A 213 -18.55 -6.49 -12.45
C SER A 213 -17.28 -6.67 -11.61
N VAL A 214 -16.37 -5.70 -11.65
CA VAL A 214 -15.09 -5.70 -10.91
C VAL A 214 -15.35 -5.55 -9.41
N ILE A 215 -16.24 -4.64 -9.03
CA ILE A 215 -16.66 -4.43 -7.63
C ILE A 215 -17.41 -5.66 -7.11
N HIS A 216 -18.28 -6.27 -7.91
CA HIS A 216 -18.99 -7.50 -7.56
C HIS A 216 -18.02 -8.67 -7.31
N ARG A 217 -17.02 -8.84 -8.18
CA ARG A 217 -15.95 -9.84 -7.98
C ARG A 217 -15.14 -9.56 -6.72
N MET A 218 -14.84 -8.30 -6.41
CA MET A 218 -14.17 -7.91 -5.15
C MET A 218 -15.01 -8.29 -3.92
N ALA A 219 -16.31 -8.00 -3.94
CA ALA A 219 -17.23 -8.36 -2.86
C ALA A 219 -17.36 -9.89 -2.71
N THR A 220 -17.32 -10.63 -3.83
CA THR A 220 -17.33 -12.09 -3.86
C THR A 220 -16.07 -12.63 -3.18
N LEU A 221 -14.90 -12.12 -3.53
CA LEU A 221 -13.63 -12.45 -2.90
C LEU A 221 -13.66 -12.15 -1.39
N ALA A 222 -14.09 -10.95 -0.99
CA ALA A 222 -14.18 -10.57 0.42
C ALA A 222 -15.08 -11.52 1.23
N LYS A 223 -16.24 -11.92 0.69
CA LYS A 223 -17.14 -12.91 1.31
C LYS A 223 -16.50 -14.29 1.40
N GLN A 224 -15.76 -14.73 0.37
CA GLN A 224 -15.05 -16.03 0.38
C GLN A 224 -13.95 -16.06 1.44
N LEU A 225 -13.23 -14.95 1.60
CA LEU A 225 -12.17 -14.77 2.62
C LEU A 225 -12.73 -14.65 4.05
N GLY A 226 -14.03 -14.39 4.20
CA GLY A 226 -14.73 -14.41 5.49
C GLY A 226 -15.16 -13.03 6.01
N PHE A 227 -14.98 -11.97 5.22
CA PHE A 227 -15.42 -10.62 5.55
C PHE A 227 -16.91 -10.47 5.22
N ARG A 228 -17.68 -9.95 6.19
CA ARG A 228 -19.14 -9.84 6.06
C ARG A 228 -19.63 -8.49 6.56
N THR A 229 -19.97 -7.62 5.62
CA THR A 229 -20.55 -6.31 5.90
C THR A 229 -21.92 -6.17 5.21
N PRO A 230 -22.77 -5.21 5.62
CA PRO A 230 -23.98 -4.88 4.85
C PRO A 230 -23.69 -4.49 3.39
N PRO A 231 -22.69 -3.64 3.07
CA PRO A 231 -22.33 -3.31 1.69
C PRO A 231 -21.93 -4.52 0.84
N ILE A 232 -21.10 -5.43 1.36
CA ILE A 232 -20.75 -6.68 0.66
C ILE A 232 -22.02 -7.46 0.31
N ARG A 233 -22.99 -7.56 1.23
CA ARG A 233 -24.26 -8.25 0.97
C ARG A 233 -25.13 -7.53 -0.04
N ALA A 234 -25.13 -6.19 -0.05
CA ALA A 234 -25.91 -5.40 -1.00
C ALA A 234 -25.35 -5.56 -2.43
N ILE A 235 -24.03 -5.40 -2.60
CA ILE A 235 -23.34 -5.58 -3.88
C ILE A 235 -23.62 -6.97 -4.46
N LEU A 236 -23.50 -8.02 -3.64
CA LEU A 236 -23.74 -9.40 -4.07
C LEU A 236 -25.21 -9.74 -4.39
N ARG A 237 -26.17 -8.89 -3.99
CA ARG A 237 -27.58 -9.05 -4.34
C ARG A 237 -27.92 -8.36 -5.65
N GLN A 238 -27.15 -7.35 -6.04
CA GLN A 238 -27.30 -6.61 -7.28
C GLN A 238 -26.63 -7.37 -8.43
N SER A 239 -26.94 -8.68 -8.56
CA SER A 239 -26.32 -9.59 -9.55
C SER A 239 -26.05 -8.84 -10.86
N PRO A 240 -24.78 -8.71 -11.30
CA PRO A 240 -24.49 -8.15 -12.61
C PRO A 240 -24.83 -9.23 -13.65
N ASP A 241 -26.12 -9.48 -13.84
CA ASP A 241 -26.67 -10.41 -14.83
C ASP A 241 -27.59 -9.61 -15.77
N TYR A 242 -26.98 -9.00 -16.80
CA TYR A 242 -27.09 -9.38 -18.23
C TYR A 242 -26.10 -8.55 -19.05
#